data_AF-A0A850KK64-F1
#
_entry.id   AF-A0A850KK64-F1
#
_cell.length_a   1.000
_cell.length_b   1.000
_cell.length_c   1.000
_cell.angle_alpha   90.00
_cell.angle_beta   90.00
_cell.angle_gamma   90.00
#
_symmetry.space_group_name_H-M   'P 1'
#
loop_
_entity.id
_entity.type
_entity.pdbx_description
1 polymer ?
#
loop_
_entity_poly.entity_id
_entity_poly.type
_entity_poly.pdbx_seq_one_letter_code
_entity_poly.pdbx_strand_id
1 'polypeptide(L)'
;MKHTETAQMMRRFLLIGLFVFSLSACDTWLGEKEAPPLPGERISVLLHERSLKPDPEVANTQILLPPPTPNAEWPQAGGFANHAMHHIQIGENLSKAWRVSVGSASDESERIVAQPIVANGKVFTLDSENTVSAFNADTGKKIWELDLTPEHEDNGHISGGLAYEN
;
A
#
# COMPACT_ATOMS: atom_id res chain seq x y z
N MET A 1 -62.23 44.62 15.36
CA MET A 1 -61.79 43.38 14.67
C MET A 1 -60.68 43.66 13.63
N LYS A 2 -59.63 44.42 14.01
CA LYS A 2 -58.46 44.73 13.14
C LYS A 2 -57.09 44.63 13.86
N HIS A 3 -57.07 44.52 15.20
CA HIS A 3 -55.83 44.52 15.99
C HIS A 3 -55.22 43.12 16.19
N THR A 4 -55.98 42.05 15.98
CA THR A 4 -55.51 40.68 16.23
C THR A 4 -54.75 40.09 15.02
N GLU A 5 -55.11 40.48 13.79
CA GLU A 5 -54.46 40.01 12.56
C GLU A 5 -53.06 40.62 12.35
N THR A 6 -52.86 41.88 12.72
CA THR A 6 -51.56 42.56 12.59
C THR A 6 -50.49 41.96 13.51
N ALA A 7 -50.87 41.57 14.73
CA ALA A 7 -49.97 40.88 15.66
C ALA A 7 -49.59 39.47 15.17
N GLN A 8 -50.53 38.75 14.54
CA GLN A 8 -50.28 37.42 13.97
C GLN A 8 -49.38 37.49 12.73
N MET A 9 -49.57 38.50 11.87
CA MET A 9 -48.73 38.72 10.69
C MET A 9 -47.30 39.09 11.11
N MET A 10 -47.14 39.97 12.10
CA MET A 10 -45.83 40.37 12.62
C MET A 10 -45.08 39.20 13.29
N ARG A 11 -45.78 38.31 14.01
CA ARG A 11 -45.19 37.09 14.59
C ARG A 11 -44.77 36.07 13.53
N ARG A 12 -45.50 35.96 12.40
CA ARG A 12 -45.10 35.11 11.26
C ARG A 12 -43.87 35.67 10.54
N PHE A 13 -43.80 36.98 10.35
CA PHE A 13 -42.59 37.62 9.81
C PHE A 13 -41.37 37.46 10.72
N LEU A 14 -41.56 37.53 12.04
CA LEU A 14 -40.47 37.34 13.00
C LEU A 14 -39.97 35.88 13.04
N LEU A 15 -40.87 34.90 12.89
CA LEU A 15 -40.51 33.48 12.80
C LEU A 15 -39.81 33.13 11.48
N ILE A 16 -40.22 33.74 10.36
CA ILE A 16 -39.54 33.56 9.06
C ILE A 16 -38.16 34.23 9.08
N GLY A 17 -38.05 35.42 9.69
CA GLY A 17 -36.76 36.10 9.87
C GLY A 17 -35.77 35.28 10.70
N LEU A 18 -36.24 34.64 11.79
CA LEU A 18 -35.41 33.80 12.64
C LEU A 18 -34.93 32.51 11.92
N PHE A 19 -35.77 31.94 11.04
CA PHE A 19 -35.43 30.76 10.26
C PHE A 19 -34.41 31.07 9.14
N VAL A 20 -34.47 32.26 8.54
CA VAL A 20 -33.48 32.68 7.52
C VAL A 20 -32.11 32.97 8.17
N PHE A 21 -32.09 33.50 9.40
CA PHE A 21 -30.84 33.73 10.14
C PHE A 21 -30.17 32.43 10.61
N SER A 22 -30.93 31.37 10.90
CA SER A 22 -30.34 30.07 11.27
C SER A 22 -29.70 29.32 10.10
N LEU A 23 -29.95 29.72 8.84
CA LEU A 23 -29.34 29.11 7.66
C LEU A 23 -28.03 29.77 7.19
N SER A 24 -27.61 30.91 7.76
CA SER A 24 -26.34 31.57 7.39
C SER A 24 -25.12 31.09 8.19
N ALA A 25 -25.22 29.96 8.91
CA ALA A 25 -24.14 29.44 9.75
C ALA A 25 -23.21 28.41 9.06
N CYS A 26 -23.34 28.17 7.75
CA CYS A 26 -22.60 27.12 7.05
C CYS A 26 -21.59 27.65 6.01
N ASP A 27 -20.65 28.51 6.40
CA ASP A 27 -19.50 28.87 5.56
C ASP A 27 -18.14 28.61 6.24
N THR A 28 -18.14 28.10 7.48
CA THR A 28 -16.92 27.72 8.21
C THR A 28 -16.74 26.20 8.36
N TRP A 29 -17.60 25.39 7.72
CA TRP A 29 -17.57 23.92 7.79
C TRP A 29 -16.93 23.26 6.55
N LEU A 30 -16.82 23.95 5.40
CA LEU A 30 -16.41 23.35 4.12
C LEU A 30 -14.97 23.74 3.68
N GLY A 31 -14.02 23.57 4.60
CA GLY A 31 -12.59 23.64 4.28
C GLY A 31 -11.97 25.02 4.45
N GLU A 32 -10.80 25.07 5.06
CA GLU A 32 -9.92 26.23 4.96
C GLU A 32 -9.71 26.57 3.49
N LYS A 33 -9.67 27.87 3.15
CA LYS A 33 -9.28 28.30 1.82
C LYS A 33 -7.90 27.71 1.54
N GLU A 34 -7.82 26.84 0.52
CA GLU A 34 -6.55 26.25 0.07
C GLU A 34 -5.50 27.37 -0.01
N ALA A 35 -4.39 27.17 0.68
CA ALA A 35 -3.31 28.13 0.67
C ALA A 35 -2.91 28.41 -0.79
N PRO A 36 -2.69 29.68 -1.16
CA PRO A 36 -2.33 30.02 -2.52
C PRO A 36 -1.07 29.22 -2.92
N PRO A 37 -1.02 28.70 -4.17
CA PRO A 37 0.13 27.94 -4.62
C PRO A 37 1.41 28.75 -4.42
N LEU A 38 2.48 28.08 -3.97
CA LEU A 38 3.76 28.72 -3.68
C LEU A 38 4.18 29.65 -4.84
N PRO A 39 4.55 30.91 -4.53
CA PRO A 39 4.98 31.84 -5.56
C PRO A 39 6.29 31.35 -6.20
N GLY A 40 6.36 31.39 -7.53
CA GLY A 40 7.55 30.99 -8.28
C GLY A 40 7.21 30.46 -9.68
N GLU A 41 8.19 30.54 -10.57
CA GLU A 41 8.10 29.90 -11.89
C GLU A 41 8.29 28.39 -11.73
N ARG A 42 7.28 27.61 -12.15
CA ARG A 42 7.35 26.15 -12.12
C ARG A 42 8.15 25.65 -13.32
N ILE A 43 9.40 25.29 -13.10
CA ILE A 43 10.25 24.65 -14.11
C ILE A 43 9.95 23.15 -14.09
N SER A 44 9.41 22.60 -15.18
CA SER A 44 9.24 21.15 -15.29
C SER A 44 10.57 20.48 -15.59
N VAL A 45 10.97 19.56 -14.72
CA VAL A 45 12.23 18.80 -14.80
C VAL A 45 12.19 17.75 -15.93
N LEU A 46 11.01 17.43 -16.47
CA LEU A 46 10.80 16.33 -17.43
C LEU A 46 10.18 16.76 -18.77
N LEU A 47 10.41 18.01 -19.20
CA LEU A 47 9.83 18.49 -20.47
C LEU A 47 10.63 18.09 -21.73
N HIS A 48 11.89 17.64 -21.61
CA HIS A 48 12.82 17.78 -22.73
C HIS A 48 13.09 16.57 -23.62
N GLU A 49 12.52 15.37 -23.41
CA GLU A 49 12.54 14.35 -24.47
C GLU A 49 11.58 13.19 -24.16
N ARG A 50 10.47 13.09 -24.90
CA ARG A 50 9.50 11.98 -24.81
C ARG A 50 9.83 10.81 -25.74
N SER A 51 10.86 10.95 -26.56
CA SER A 51 11.29 9.93 -27.51
C SER A 51 12.66 9.41 -27.12
N LEU A 52 12.74 8.15 -26.69
CA LEU A 52 14.01 7.46 -26.52
C LEU A 52 14.67 7.30 -27.90
N LYS A 53 15.89 7.82 -28.08
CA LYS A 53 16.72 7.59 -29.26
C LYS A 53 17.91 6.71 -28.86
N PRO A 54 18.21 5.64 -29.60
CA PRO A 54 19.43 4.87 -29.39
C PRO A 54 20.64 5.79 -29.54
N ASP A 55 21.57 5.72 -28.59
CA ASP A 55 22.82 6.44 -28.68
C ASP A 55 23.72 5.78 -29.76
N PRO A 56 24.08 6.52 -30.83
CA PRO A 56 24.88 5.98 -31.93
C PRO A 56 26.29 5.54 -31.49
N GLU A 57 26.81 6.05 -30.36
CA GLU A 57 28.15 5.67 -29.86
C GLU A 57 28.17 4.24 -29.31
N VAL A 58 27.05 3.76 -28.75
CA VAL A 58 26.91 2.42 -28.16
C VAL A 58 26.12 1.45 -29.02
N ALA A 59 25.72 1.87 -30.23
CA ALA A 59 24.87 1.08 -31.13
C ALA A 59 25.46 -0.30 -31.49
N ASN A 60 26.79 -0.43 -31.49
CA ASN A 60 27.50 -1.68 -31.82
C ASN A 60 28.15 -2.36 -30.61
N THR A 61 27.88 -1.88 -29.39
CA THR A 61 28.45 -2.48 -28.17
C THR A 61 27.71 -3.77 -27.84
N GLN A 62 28.43 -4.89 -27.86
CA GLN A 62 27.88 -6.17 -27.43
C GLN A 62 27.74 -6.20 -25.91
N ILE A 63 26.50 -6.32 -25.42
CA ILE A 63 26.23 -6.50 -23.99
C ILE A 63 26.41 -7.98 -23.65
N LEU A 64 27.49 -8.31 -22.94
CA LEU A 64 27.75 -9.64 -22.41
C LEU A 64 27.30 -9.69 -20.96
N LEU A 65 26.24 -10.44 -20.68
CA LEU A 65 25.79 -10.70 -19.32
C LEU A 65 26.56 -11.89 -18.73
N PRO A 66 26.86 -11.89 -17.42
CA PRO A 66 27.35 -13.09 -16.76
C PRO A 66 26.33 -14.23 -16.88
N PRO A 67 26.74 -15.50 -16.80
CA PRO A 67 25.79 -16.61 -16.77
C PRO A 67 24.83 -16.49 -15.57
N PRO A 68 23.59 -16.98 -15.68
CA PRO A 68 22.66 -16.96 -14.58
C PRO A 68 23.07 -17.92 -13.45
N THR A 69 22.77 -17.57 -12.21
CA THR A 69 23.12 -18.36 -11.02
C THR A 69 21.87 -18.90 -10.31
N PRO A 70 21.91 -20.12 -9.74
CA PRO A 70 20.81 -20.62 -8.92
C PRO A 70 20.62 -19.74 -7.67
N ASN A 71 19.38 -19.60 -7.22
CA ASN A 71 19.05 -18.82 -6.03
C ASN A 71 18.16 -19.63 -5.08
N ALA A 72 18.74 -20.15 -3.99
CA ALA A 72 18.02 -20.91 -2.97
C ALA A 72 17.44 -20.02 -1.86
N GLU A 73 18.02 -18.83 -1.66
CA GLU A 73 17.74 -17.96 -0.53
C GLU A 73 17.11 -16.65 -1.01
N TRP A 74 16.13 -16.18 -0.25
CA TRP A 74 15.49 -14.90 -0.43
C TRP A 74 15.11 -14.36 0.97
N PRO A 75 16.10 -13.97 1.80
CA PRO A 75 15.90 -13.72 3.22
C PRO A 75 15.16 -12.41 3.54
N GLN A 76 15.05 -11.48 2.59
CA GLN A 76 14.42 -10.16 2.80
C GLN A 76 13.64 -9.69 1.58
N ALA A 77 12.73 -8.72 1.77
CA ALA A 77 12.07 -8.04 0.67
C ALA A 77 13.09 -7.42 -0.30
N GLY A 78 12.99 -7.73 -1.59
CA GLY A 78 14.00 -7.34 -2.59
C GLY A 78 15.26 -8.23 -2.66
N GLY A 79 15.31 -9.34 -1.92
CA GLY A 79 16.35 -10.35 -2.02
C GLY A 79 17.27 -10.35 -0.82
N PHE A 80 18.33 -9.56 -0.93
CA PHE A 80 19.34 -9.36 0.11
C PHE A 80 19.32 -7.90 0.57
N ALA A 81 20.15 -7.54 1.55
CA ALA A 81 20.25 -6.18 2.09
C ALA A 81 20.58 -5.09 1.04
N ASN A 82 21.09 -5.47 -0.14
CA ASN A 82 21.36 -4.56 -1.26
C ASN A 82 20.14 -4.37 -2.20
N HIS A 83 19.00 -5.02 -1.92
CA HIS A 83 17.82 -5.08 -2.78
C HIS A 83 18.09 -5.50 -4.24
N ALA A 84 19.08 -6.37 -4.45
CA ALA A 84 19.48 -6.85 -5.77
C ALA A 84 19.58 -8.38 -5.81
N MET A 85 18.74 -8.97 -6.67
CA MET A 85 18.66 -10.42 -6.90
C MET A 85 19.60 -10.92 -8.02
N HIS A 86 20.19 -10.00 -8.79
CA HIS A 86 21.10 -10.30 -9.90
C HIS A 86 20.51 -11.24 -10.98
N HIS A 87 21.36 -11.88 -11.78
CA HIS A 87 20.95 -12.73 -12.90
C HIS A 87 20.61 -14.13 -12.39
N ILE A 88 19.33 -14.37 -12.08
CA ILE A 88 18.86 -15.64 -11.52
C ILE A 88 18.60 -16.67 -12.61
N GLN A 89 19.02 -17.91 -12.36
CA GLN A 89 18.71 -19.06 -13.20
C GLN A 89 17.27 -19.52 -12.97
N ILE A 90 16.54 -19.69 -14.07
CA ILE A 90 15.20 -20.24 -14.09
C ILE A 90 15.17 -21.49 -15.00
N GLY A 91 14.31 -22.45 -14.68
CA GLY A 91 14.14 -23.64 -15.50
C GLY A 91 13.47 -23.30 -16.84
N GLU A 92 13.80 -24.07 -17.89
CA GLU A 92 13.23 -23.89 -19.23
C GLU A 92 11.71 -24.12 -19.28
N ASN A 93 11.21 -25.02 -18.42
CA ASN A 93 9.81 -25.39 -18.34
C ASN A 93 9.26 -25.10 -16.94
N LEU A 94 8.40 -24.08 -16.84
CA LEU A 94 7.75 -23.72 -15.59
C LEU A 94 6.45 -24.49 -15.41
N SER A 95 6.33 -25.14 -14.26
CA SER A 95 5.08 -25.74 -13.80
C SER A 95 4.88 -25.43 -12.32
N LYS A 96 3.63 -25.52 -11.85
CA LYS A 96 3.30 -25.25 -10.44
C LYS A 96 3.88 -26.37 -9.57
N ALA A 97 4.85 -26.03 -8.72
CA ALA A 97 5.44 -26.98 -7.77
C ALA A 97 4.42 -27.41 -6.69
N TRP A 98 3.81 -26.44 -6.01
CA TRP A 98 2.76 -26.68 -5.01
C TRP A 98 1.92 -25.41 -4.79
N ARG A 99 0.83 -25.55 -4.04
CA ARG A 99 -0.01 -24.43 -3.57
C ARG A 99 -0.51 -24.75 -2.16
N VAL A 100 -0.44 -23.78 -1.27
CA VAL A 100 -0.92 -23.89 0.12
C VAL A 100 -1.64 -22.60 0.50
N SER A 101 -2.57 -22.67 1.45
CA SER A 101 -3.10 -21.48 2.11
C SER A 101 -2.09 -20.98 3.15
N VAL A 102 -1.87 -19.66 3.18
CA VAL A 102 -0.86 -19.03 4.06
C VAL A 102 -1.47 -18.37 5.29
N GLY A 103 -2.79 -18.45 5.45
CA GLY A 103 -3.53 -17.84 6.56
C GLY A 103 -4.67 -16.94 6.07
N SER A 104 -4.99 -15.94 6.88
CA SER A 104 -6.04 -14.96 6.63
C SER A 104 -5.65 -13.98 5.51
N ALA A 105 -6.64 -13.55 4.73
CA ALA A 105 -6.46 -12.68 3.57
C ALA A 105 -6.76 -11.21 3.93
N SER A 106 -6.22 -10.28 3.13
CA SER A 106 -6.56 -8.86 3.25
C SER A 106 -8.06 -8.57 3.12
N ASP A 107 -8.58 -7.65 3.92
CA ASP A 107 -9.95 -7.13 3.86
C ASP A 107 -9.98 -5.57 3.85
N GLU A 108 -11.06 -4.97 4.34
CA GLU A 108 -11.23 -3.50 4.38
C GLU A 108 -10.36 -2.84 5.46
N SER A 109 -10.12 -3.53 6.58
CA SER A 109 -9.33 -3.07 7.71
C SER A 109 -7.89 -3.57 7.65
N GLU A 110 -7.70 -4.85 7.30
CA GLU A 110 -6.42 -5.53 7.37
C GLU A 110 -5.83 -5.78 5.99
N ARG A 111 -4.51 -5.60 5.88
CA ARG A 111 -3.78 -5.76 4.62
C ARG A 111 -2.54 -6.61 4.84
N ILE A 112 -2.37 -7.63 4.00
CA ILE A 112 -1.09 -8.31 3.81
C ILE A 112 -0.18 -7.37 3.03
N VAL A 113 0.85 -6.85 3.71
CA VAL A 113 1.91 -6.05 3.07
C VAL A 113 3.27 -6.78 3.09
N ALA A 114 3.41 -7.80 3.93
CA ALA A 114 4.61 -8.61 4.02
C ALA A 114 4.81 -9.46 2.75
N GLN A 115 6.01 -9.37 2.16
CA GLN A 115 6.43 -10.29 1.12
C GLN A 115 6.90 -11.61 1.75
N PRO A 116 6.56 -12.77 1.16
CA PRO A 116 7.12 -14.03 1.62
C PRO A 116 8.64 -14.03 1.44
N ILE A 117 9.34 -14.66 2.37
CA ILE A 117 10.80 -14.84 2.30
C ILE A 117 11.14 -16.33 2.25
N VAL A 118 12.28 -16.68 1.68
CA VAL A 118 12.79 -18.05 1.64
C VAL A 118 14.13 -18.09 2.36
N ALA A 119 14.26 -18.94 3.36
CA ALA A 119 15.55 -19.16 4.01
C ALA A 119 15.66 -20.56 4.59
N ASN A 120 16.84 -21.17 4.50
CA ASN A 120 17.15 -22.47 5.10
C ASN A 120 16.12 -23.57 4.75
N GLY A 121 15.77 -23.64 3.46
CA GLY A 121 14.81 -24.61 2.91
C GLY A 121 13.36 -24.40 3.37
N LYS A 122 13.03 -23.21 3.87
CA LYS A 122 11.68 -22.84 4.32
C LYS A 122 11.17 -21.59 3.63
N VAL A 123 9.88 -21.57 3.36
CA VAL A 123 9.14 -20.35 2.98
C VAL A 123 8.46 -19.82 4.22
N PHE A 124 8.68 -18.55 4.54
CA PHE A 124 8.02 -17.86 5.64
C PHE A 124 7.02 -16.86 5.09
N THR A 125 5.84 -16.82 5.70
CA THR A 125 4.74 -15.91 5.34
C THR A 125 4.19 -15.26 6.59
N LEU A 126 3.60 -14.08 6.43
CA LEU A 126 2.88 -13.35 7.46
C LEU A 126 1.53 -12.99 6.87
N ASP A 127 0.46 -13.43 7.51
CA ASP A 127 -0.91 -13.20 7.05
C ASP A 127 -1.48 -11.87 7.58
N SER A 128 -2.74 -11.58 7.26
CA SER A 128 -3.39 -10.32 7.66
C SER A 128 -3.70 -10.23 9.16
N GLU A 129 -3.68 -11.34 9.89
CA GLU A 129 -4.01 -11.41 11.32
C GLU A 129 -2.74 -11.65 12.17
N ASN A 130 -1.59 -11.17 11.69
CA ASN A 130 -0.29 -11.26 12.37
C ASN A 130 0.20 -12.69 12.65
N THR A 131 -0.26 -13.69 11.91
CA THR A 131 0.25 -15.06 12.03
C THR A 131 1.42 -15.30 11.09
N VAL A 132 2.60 -15.59 11.66
CA VAL A 132 3.77 -16.06 10.92
C VAL A 132 3.65 -17.57 10.72
N SER A 133 3.79 -18.03 9.48
CA SER A 133 3.83 -19.45 9.14
C SER A 133 5.14 -19.82 8.43
N ALA A 134 5.66 -21.01 8.71
CA ALA A 134 6.78 -21.60 7.98
C ALA A 134 6.35 -22.86 7.24
N PHE A 135 6.76 -22.98 5.98
CA PHE A 135 6.48 -24.10 5.10
C PHE A 135 7.78 -24.69 4.57
N ASN A 136 7.82 -26.00 4.35
CA ASN A 136 8.94 -26.63 3.64
C ASN A 136 8.94 -26.16 2.17
N ALA A 137 10.07 -25.64 1.68
CA ALA A 137 10.15 -24.99 0.37
C ALA A 137 9.89 -25.92 -0.83
N ASP A 138 10.23 -27.21 -0.69
CA ASP A 138 10.07 -28.19 -1.78
C ASP A 138 8.64 -28.74 -1.85
N THR A 139 7.98 -28.89 -0.70
CA THR A 139 6.70 -29.61 -0.60
C THR A 139 5.49 -28.73 -0.28
N GLY A 140 5.70 -27.52 0.23
CA GLY A 140 4.65 -26.62 0.72
C GLY A 140 3.99 -27.09 2.02
N LYS A 141 4.50 -28.13 2.69
CA LYS A 141 3.95 -28.60 3.97
C LYS A 141 4.25 -27.59 5.08
N LYS A 142 3.21 -27.20 5.83
CA LYS A 142 3.36 -26.35 7.03
C LYS A 142 4.23 -27.06 8.07
N ILE A 143 5.22 -26.36 8.59
CA ILE A 143 6.15 -26.83 9.61
C ILE A 143 5.68 -26.33 10.98
N TRP A 144 5.39 -25.03 11.07
CA TRP A 144 4.88 -24.37 12.27
C TRP A 144 4.13 -23.09 11.90
N GLU A 145 3.35 -22.57 12.84
CA GLU A 145 2.77 -21.23 12.81
C GLU A 145 2.88 -20.59 14.20
N LEU A 146 2.91 -19.26 14.24
CA LEU A 146 3.00 -18.44 15.44
C LEU A 146 2.17 -17.17 15.24
N ASP A 147 1.17 -16.97 16.11
CA ASP A 147 0.43 -15.72 16.21
C ASP A 147 1.27 -14.68 16.98
N LEU A 148 1.50 -13.52 16.37
CA LEU A 148 2.26 -12.42 16.96
C LEU A 148 1.37 -11.34 17.59
N THR A 149 0.05 -11.54 17.63
CA THR A 149 -0.88 -10.59 18.23
C THR A 149 -0.64 -10.48 19.74
N PRO A 150 -0.38 -9.28 20.28
CA PRO A 150 -0.22 -9.07 21.72
C PRO A 150 -1.50 -9.42 22.49
N GLU A 151 -1.38 -9.97 23.71
CA GLU A 151 -2.51 -10.45 24.52
C GLU A 151 -3.61 -9.39 24.83
N HIS A 152 -3.32 -8.11 24.64
CA HIS A 152 -4.22 -6.99 24.95
C HIS A 152 -4.51 -6.10 23.73
N GLU A 153 -4.21 -6.57 22.52
CA GLU A 153 -4.50 -5.88 21.27
C GLU A 153 -5.38 -6.75 20.38
N ASP A 154 -6.25 -6.12 19.59
CA ASP A 154 -7.04 -6.80 18.57
C ASP A 154 -6.19 -7.02 17.30
N ASN A 155 -6.61 -7.92 16.42
CA ASN A 155 -5.93 -8.30 15.17
C ASN A 155 -5.90 -7.19 14.09
N GLY A 156 -6.00 -5.92 14.50
CA GLY A 156 -6.36 -4.76 13.67
C GLY A 156 -5.19 -3.88 13.21
N HIS A 157 -4.05 -4.48 12.83
CA HIS A 157 -2.80 -3.75 12.63
C HIS A 157 -2.09 -4.12 11.34
N ILE A 158 -1.39 -3.14 10.74
CA ILE A 158 -0.55 -3.37 9.56
C ILE A 158 0.52 -4.41 9.90
N SER A 159 0.30 -5.62 9.42
CA SER A 159 1.27 -6.73 9.46
C SER A 159 2.61 -6.25 8.91
N GLY A 160 3.68 -6.31 9.69
CA GLY A 160 4.95 -5.66 9.36
C GLY A 160 5.70 -6.29 8.17
N GLY A 161 6.98 -6.57 8.35
CA GLY A 161 7.84 -7.22 7.35
C GLY A 161 8.48 -8.49 7.89
N LEU A 162 8.94 -9.35 6.98
CA LEU A 162 9.73 -10.53 7.30
C LEU A 162 11.17 -10.31 6.87
N ALA A 163 12.10 -10.72 7.73
CA ALA A 163 13.52 -10.80 7.45
C ALA A 163 14.11 -12.03 8.17
N TYR A 164 15.10 -12.65 7.55
CA TYR A 164 15.85 -13.76 8.14
C TYR A 164 17.33 -13.38 8.31
N GLU A 165 17.86 -13.62 9.51
CA GLU A 165 19.29 -13.53 9.85
C GLU A 165 19.69 -14.81 10.58
N ASN A 166 20.94 -15.24 10.42
CA ASN A 166 21.47 -16.49 10.98
C ASN A 166 22.48 -16.23 12.09
#